data_AF-A0A8T4QWL8-F1
#
_entry.id   AF-A0A8T4QWL8-F1
#
_cell.length_a   1.000
_cell.length_b   1.000
_cell.length_c   1.000
_cell.angle_alpha   90.00
_cell.angle_beta   90.00
_cell.angle_gamma   90.00
#
_symmetry.space_group_name_H-M   'P 1'
#
loop_
_entity.id
_entity.type
_entity.pdbx_description
1 polymer ?
#
loop_
_entity_poly.entity_id
_entity_poly.type
_entity_poly.pdbx_seq_one_letter_code
_entity_poly.pdbx_strand_id
1 'polypeptide(L)'
;MVSFNDIFVSLESMGVADSLLPFFLIFIIVFSVFQRTNILGENKKNMNVLVGIIIALMVVIPHVTGAYPPGQDVVNIINNAVPNVSVVLVAILMLMLIIGLFAGQVNFAGNTIAGWMALVSFIIIGVIFGNAANFWQMPVFFGFLSDPETQSLVIVILTFGVVLWWITRDTTASKRGSAMGNIMNAFKEITGGK
;
A
#
# COMPACT_ATOMS: atom_id res chain seq x y z
N MET A 1 -29.89 -26.45 -20.17
CA MET A 1 -30.42 -25.15 -19.69
C MET A 1 -29.27 -24.17 -19.77
N VAL A 2 -29.44 -23.03 -20.43
CA VAL A 2 -28.39 -22.00 -20.49
C VAL A 2 -28.25 -21.44 -19.08
N SER A 3 -27.08 -21.60 -18.48
CA SER A 3 -26.75 -21.01 -17.18
C SER A 3 -26.33 -19.55 -17.37
N PHE A 4 -26.50 -18.72 -16.34
CA PHE A 4 -26.07 -17.32 -16.38
C PHE A 4 -24.57 -17.19 -16.69
N ASN A 5 -23.76 -18.15 -16.25
CA ASN A 5 -22.33 -18.21 -16.53
C ASN A 5 -22.05 -18.33 -18.05
N ASP A 6 -22.83 -19.13 -18.77
CA ASP A 6 -22.67 -19.33 -20.22
C ASP A 6 -22.84 -18.03 -21.02
N ILE A 7 -23.64 -17.07 -20.50
CA ILE A 7 -23.82 -15.75 -21.11
C ILE A 7 -22.53 -14.92 -21.00
N PHE A 8 -21.86 -14.94 -19.84
CA PHE A 8 -20.59 -14.21 -19.66
C PHE A 8 -19.47 -14.84 -20.47
N VAL A 9 -19.37 -16.16 -20.48
CA VAL A 9 -18.39 -16.88 -21.31
C VAL A 9 -18.62 -16.57 -22.79
N SER A 10 -19.88 -16.49 -23.23
CA SER A 10 -20.20 -16.08 -24.60
C SER A 10 -19.76 -14.63 -24.87
N LEU A 11 -20.04 -13.69 -23.99
CA LEU A 11 -19.63 -12.28 -24.12
C LEU A 11 -18.10 -12.11 -24.13
N GLU A 12 -17.39 -12.85 -23.28
CA GLU A 12 -15.95 -12.90 -23.21
C GLU A 12 -15.36 -13.49 -24.51
N SER A 13 -15.89 -14.62 -24.98
CA SER A 13 -15.43 -15.24 -26.24
C SER A 13 -15.67 -14.39 -27.49
N MET A 14 -16.65 -13.48 -27.44
CA MET A 14 -16.90 -12.49 -28.51
C MET A 14 -15.96 -11.28 -28.43
N GLY A 15 -15.07 -11.19 -27.44
CA GLY A 15 -14.18 -10.04 -27.23
C GLY A 15 -14.91 -8.77 -26.77
N VAL A 16 -16.15 -8.90 -26.27
CA VAL A 16 -16.95 -7.75 -25.83
C VAL A 16 -16.34 -7.13 -24.57
N ALA A 17 -15.87 -7.95 -23.64
CA ALA A 17 -15.19 -7.47 -22.43
C ALA A 17 -13.85 -6.79 -22.78
N ASP A 18 -13.06 -7.42 -23.64
CA ASP A 18 -11.74 -6.94 -24.06
C ASP A 18 -11.80 -5.63 -24.85
N SER A 19 -12.93 -5.32 -25.48
CA SER A 19 -13.15 -4.07 -26.20
C SER A 19 -13.85 -3.00 -25.36
N LEU A 20 -14.93 -3.34 -24.66
CA LEU A 20 -15.74 -2.36 -23.92
C LEU A 20 -15.06 -1.85 -22.65
N LEU A 21 -14.40 -2.72 -21.89
CA LEU A 21 -13.76 -2.30 -20.64
C LEU A 21 -12.69 -1.22 -20.86
N PRO A 22 -11.71 -1.40 -21.76
CA PRO A 22 -10.74 -0.35 -22.04
C PRO A 22 -11.39 0.87 -22.73
N PHE A 23 -12.44 0.68 -23.53
CA PHE A 23 -13.17 1.80 -24.13
C PHE A 23 -13.74 2.74 -23.08
N PHE A 24 -14.48 2.21 -22.11
CA PHE A 24 -15.05 3.03 -21.04
C PHE A 24 -13.97 3.65 -20.17
N LEU A 25 -12.89 2.92 -19.88
CA LEU A 25 -11.76 3.43 -19.10
C LEU A 25 -11.14 4.66 -19.77
N ILE A 26 -10.73 4.55 -21.04
CA ILE A 26 -10.12 5.66 -21.78
C ILE A 26 -11.12 6.81 -21.95
N PHE A 27 -12.36 6.50 -22.33
CA PHE A 27 -13.41 7.51 -22.51
C PHE A 27 -13.61 8.33 -21.24
N ILE A 28 -13.79 7.69 -20.09
CA ILE A 28 -14.02 8.36 -18.81
C ILE A 28 -12.82 9.22 -18.44
N ILE A 29 -11.59 8.70 -18.53
CA ILE A 29 -10.38 9.46 -18.19
C ILE A 29 -10.27 10.72 -19.06
N VAL A 30 -10.35 10.56 -20.38
CA VAL A 30 -10.21 11.68 -21.33
C VAL A 30 -11.34 12.68 -21.15
N PHE A 31 -12.59 12.22 -21.05
CA PHE A 31 -13.75 13.07 -20.81
C PHE A 31 -13.61 13.85 -19.50
N SER A 32 -13.22 13.20 -18.40
CA SER A 32 -13.02 13.84 -17.11
C SER A 32 -11.91 14.88 -17.15
N VAL A 33 -10.81 14.61 -17.85
CA VAL A 33 -9.71 15.57 -18.04
C VAL A 33 -10.18 16.79 -18.83
N PHE A 34 -10.90 16.61 -19.94
CA PHE A 34 -11.44 17.72 -20.71
C PHE A 34 -12.45 18.55 -19.90
N GLN A 35 -13.29 17.88 -19.12
CA GLN A 35 -14.28 18.54 -18.27
C GLN A 35 -13.63 19.30 -17.11
N ARG A 36 -12.54 18.80 -16.54
CA ARG A 36 -11.84 19.46 -15.42
C ARG A 36 -10.98 20.62 -15.89
N THR A 37 -10.38 20.52 -17.06
CA THR A 37 -9.46 21.54 -17.61
C THR A 37 -10.16 22.58 -18.47
N ASN A 38 -11.42 22.34 -18.90
CA ASN A 38 -12.15 23.20 -19.85
C ASN A 38 -11.34 23.50 -21.13
N ILE A 39 -10.47 22.57 -21.56
CA ILE A 39 -9.55 22.79 -22.69
C ILE A 39 -10.26 23.09 -24.02
N LEU A 40 -11.47 22.55 -24.19
CA LEU A 40 -12.31 22.74 -25.37
C LEU A 40 -13.27 23.94 -25.23
N GLY A 41 -13.11 24.73 -24.17
CA GLY A 41 -13.96 25.87 -23.82
C GLY A 41 -14.97 25.57 -22.72
N GLU A 42 -15.44 26.62 -22.05
CA GLU A 42 -16.41 26.52 -20.97
C GLU A 42 -17.78 26.04 -21.48
N ASN A 43 -18.45 25.20 -20.69
CA ASN A 43 -19.78 24.64 -20.99
C ASN A 43 -19.88 23.80 -22.28
N LYS A 44 -18.76 23.36 -22.86
CA LYS A 44 -18.74 22.49 -24.06
C LYS A 44 -18.82 20.99 -23.74
N LYS A 45 -19.72 20.59 -22.84
CA LYS A 45 -19.86 19.18 -22.41
C LYS A 45 -20.07 18.22 -23.59
N ASN A 46 -20.92 18.59 -24.55
CA ASN A 46 -21.21 17.74 -25.72
C ASN A 46 -19.95 17.49 -26.57
N MET A 47 -19.09 18.49 -26.69
CA MET A 47 -17.84 18.39 -27.43
C MET A 47 -16.84 17.53 -26.65
N ASN A 48 -16.74 17.70 -25.33
CA ASN A 48 -15.92 16.84 -24.47
C ASN A 48 -16.32 15.36 -24.60
N VAL A 49 -17.62 15.06 -24.63
CA VAL A 49 -18.13 13.68 -24.85
C VAL A 49 -17.73 13.18 -26.22
N LEU A 50 -18.01 13.94 -27.28
CA LEU A 50 -17.76 13.50 -28.65
C LEU A 50 -16.26 13.26 -28.92
N VAL A 51 -15.40 14.18 -28.50
CA VAL A 51 -13.94 14.02 -28.64
C VAL A 51 -13.43 12.88 -27.76
N GLY A 52 -13.96 12.74 -26.54
CA GLY A 52 -13.62 11.62 -25.67
C GLY A 52 -13.93 10.26 -26.30
N ILE A 53 -15.10 10.12 -26.95
CA ILE A 53 -15.47 8.89 -27.66
C ILE A 53 -14.52 8.62 -28.84
N ILE A 54 -14.22 9.65 -29.64
CA ILE A 54 -13.30 9.52 -30.78
C ILE A 54 -11.94 9.02 -30.30
N ILE A 55 -11.37 9.65 -29.27
CA ILE A 55 -10.07 9.25 -28.72
C ILE A 55 -10.13 7.83 -28.15
N ALA A 56 -11.19 7.47 -27.42
CA ALA A 56 -11.35 6.12 -26.90
C ALA A 56 -11.41 5.06 -28.01
N LEU A 57 -12.16 5.31 -29.09
CA LEU A 57 -12.20 4.41 -30.25
C LEU A 57 -10.84 4.32 -30.96
N MET A 58 -10.13 5.44 -31.10
CA MET A 58 -8.79 5.46 -31.70
C MET A 58 -7.76 4.63 -30.91
N VAL A 59 -7.95 4.47 -29.60
CA VAL A 59 -7.08 3.64 -28.75
C VAL A 59 -7.52 2.18 -28.72
N VAL A 60 -8.83 1.92 -28.64
CA VAL A 60 -9.35 0.56 -28.49
C VAL A 60 -9.34 -0.23 -29.79
N ILE A 61 -9.63 0.39 -30.93
CA ILE A 61 -9.64 -0.34 -32.21
C ILE A 61 -8.27 -0.98 -32.50
N PRO A 62 -7.13 -0.26 -32.42
CA PRO A 62 -5.82 -0.87 -32.64
C PRO A 62 -5.43 -1.90 -31.57
N HIS A 63 -5.93 -1.78 -30.34
CA HIS A 63 -5.75 -2.78 -29.27
C HIS A 63 -6.42 -4.10 -29.65
N VAL A 64 -7.72 -4.06 -29.97
CA VAL A 64 -8.51 -5.26 -30.27
C VAL A 64 -8.10 -5.90 -31.60
N THR A 65 -7.71 -5.09 -32.59
CA THR A 65 -7.26 -5.59 -33.91
C THR A 65 -5.79 -6.02 -33.92
N GLY A 66 -5.04 -5.80 -32.84
CA GLY A 66 -3.61 -6.10 -32.78
C GLY A 66 -2.77 -5.25 -33.73
N ALA A 67 -3.25 -4.06 -34.11
CA ALA A 67 -2.55 -3.16 -35.04
C ALA A 67 -1.43 -2.34 -34.36
N TYR A 68 -1.31 -2.40 -33.04
CA TYR A 68 -0.19 -1.78 -32.32
C TYR A 68 1.14 -2.50 -32.59
N PRO A 69 2.25 -1.76 -32.75
CA PRO A 69 3.57 -2.36 -32.72
C PRO A 69 3.83 -3.11 -31.40
N PRO A 70 4.69 -4.15 -31.41
CA PRO A 70 5.01 -4.92 -30.22
C PRO A 70 5.45 -4.01 -29.05
N GLY A 71 4.77 -4.13 -27.91
CA GLY A 71 5.06 -3.37 -26.69
C GLY A 71 4.55 -1.92 -26.68
N GLN A 72 3.84 -1.45 -27.71
CA GLN A 72 3.30 -0.08 -27.79
C GLN A 72 1.78 -0.01 -27.59
N ASP A 73 1.18 -1.10 -27.13
CA ASP A 73 -0.25 -1.15 -26.85
C ASP A 73 -0.58 -0.31 -25.60
N VAL A 74 -1.28 0.80 -25.83
CA VAL A 74 -1.67 1.76 -24.79
C VAL A 74 -2.54 1.12 -23.71
N VAL A 75 -3.44 0.22 -24.08
CA VAL A 75 -4.34 -0.44 -23.11
C VAL A 75 -3.52 -1.36 -22.21
N ASN A 76 -2.60 -2.15 -22.77
CA ASN A 76 -1.72 -3.01 -21.98
C ASN A 76 -0.80 -2.19 -21.07
N ILE A 77 -0.26 -1.07 -21.55
CA ILE A 77 0.54 -0.16 -20.74
C ILE A 77 -0.27 0.37 -19.56
N ILE A 78 -1.52 0.79 -19.79
CA ILE A 78 -2.42 1.27 -18.72
C ILE A 78 -2.73 0.16 -17.73
N ASN A 79 -3.09 -1.04 -18.20
CA ASN A 79 -3.39 -2.17 -17.31
C ASN A 79 -2.18 -2.56 -16.43
N ASN A 80 -0.96 -2.41 -16.95
CA ASN A 80 0.26 -2.61 -16.17
C ASN A 80 0.59 -1.43 -15.25
N ALA A 81 0.23 -0.20 -15.62
CA ALA A 81 0.50 1.00 -14.85
C ALA A 81 -0.50 1.24 -13.72
N VAL A 82 -1.80 0.94 -13.93
CA VAL A 82 -2.90 1.21 -12.99
C VAL A 82 -2.63 0.61 -11.61
N PRO A 83 -2.27 -0.68 -11.46
CA PRO A 83 -1.97 -1.26 -10.15
C PRO A 83 -0.85 -0.51 -9.42
N ASN A 84 0.24 -0.17 -10.14
CA ASN A 84 1.38 0.54 -9.57
C ASN A 84 1.00 1.97 -9.13
N VAL A 85 0.23 2.68 -9.95
CA VAL A 85 -0.26 4.03 -9.61
C VAL A 85 -1.23 3.96 -8.42
N SER A 86 -2.11 2.96 -8.36
CA SER A 86 -3.02 2.76 -7.22
C SER A 86 -2.26 2.51 -5.91
N VAL A 87 -1.21 1.69 -5.95
CA VAL A 87 -0.32 1.44 -4.80
C VAL A 87 0.31 2.75 -4.32
N VAL A 88 0.86 3.55 -5.23
CA VAL A 88 1.45 4.86 -4.89
C VAL A 88 0.40 5.83 -4.32
N LEU A 89 -0.79 5.89 -4.91
CA LEU A 89 -1.87 6.77 -4.45
C LEU A 89 -2.31 6.39 -3.03
N VAL A 90 -2.46 5.09 -2.75
CA VAL A 90 -2.77 4.59 -1.41
C VAL A 90 -1.64 4.93 -0.43
N ALA A 91 -0.37 4.81 -0.82
CA ALA A 91 0.77 5.20 0.00
C ALA A 91 0.72 6.68 0.40
N ILE A 92 0.44 7.56 -0.56
CA ILE A 92 0.30 9.01 -0.34
C ILE A 92 -0.89 9.29 0.58
N LEU A 93 -2.02 8.62 0.40
CA LEU A 93 -3.18 8.76 1.28
C LEU A 93 -2.85 8.34 2.71
N MET A 94 -2.18 7.20 2.91
CA MET A 94 -1.75 6.76 4.25
C MET A 94 -0.80 7.75 4.91
N LEU A 95 0.15 8.28 4.16
CA LEU A 95 1.07 9.31 4.62
C LEU A 95 0.30 10.59 5.02
N MET A 96 -0.63 11.05 4.18
CA MET A 96 -1.50 12.19 4.50
C MET A 96 -2.36 11.93 5.75
N LEU A 97 -2.84 10.71 5.96
CA LEU A 97 -3.57 10.34 7.17
C LEU A 97 -2.68 10.37 8.42
N ILE A 98 -1.45 9.86 8.35
CA ILE A 98 -0.48 9.92 9.46
C ILE A 98 -0.13 11.38 9.77
N ILE A 99 0.19 12.18 8.75
CA ILE A 99 0.43 13.61 8.95
C ILE A 99 -0.82 14.26 9.54
N GLY A 100 -2.02 14.03 8.99
CA GLY A 100 -3.26 14.59 9.52
C GLY A 100 -3.56 14.21 10.97
N LEU A 101 -3.27 12.96 11.36
CA LEU A 101 -3.49 12.44 12.71
C LEU A 101 -2.47 12.97 13.73
N PHE A 102 -1.21 13.12 13.33
CA PHE A 102 -0.13 13.45 14.26
C PHE A 102 0.36 14.91 14.17
N ALA A 103 0.12 15.63 13.06
CA ALA A 103 0.62 17.00 12.86
C ALA A 103 0.07 18.01 13.87
N GLY A 104 -1.09 17.74 14.49
CA GLY A 104 -1.65 18.60 15.54
C GLY A 104 -0.92 18.56 16.89
N GLN A 105 -0.04 17.58 17.13
CA GLN A 105 0.57 17.36 18.46
C GLN A 105 2.10 17.25 18.45
N VAL A 106 2.75 17.26 17.27
CA VAL A 106 4.21 17.11 17.19
C VAL A 106 4.89 18.48 17.31
N ASN A 107 5.25 18.86 18.53
CA ASN A 107 6.28 19.88 18.75
C ASN A 107 7.64 19.31 18.30
N PHE A 108 8.02 19.58 17.05
CA PHE A 108 9.27 19.14 16.42
C PHE A 108 10.54 19.67 17.10
N ALA A 109 10.43 20.59 18.07
CA ALA A 109 11.56 21.29 18.68
C ALA A 109 12.13 20.65 19.96
N GLY A 110 11.61 19.53 20.45
CA GLY A 110 12.07 19.00 21.74
C GLY A 110 11.81 17.53 21.98
N ASN A 111 12.74 16.68 21.52
CA ASN A 111 13.01 15.32 22.03
C ASN A 111 11.80 14.36 22.14
N THR A 112 10.81 14.48 21.25
CA THR A 112 9.64 13.61 21.28
C THR A 112 9.89 12.36 20.43
N ILE A 113 9.87 11.21 21.12
CA ILE A 113 9.81 9.85 20.55
C ILE A 113 8.80 9.76 19.38
N ALA A 114 7.76 10.61 19.38
CA ALA A 114 6.79 10.78 18.31
C ALA A 114 7.41 11.14 16.94
N GLY A 115 8.40 12.03 16.88
CA GLY A 115 9.06 12.40 15.62
C GLY A 115 9.86 11.24 15.01
N TRP A 116 10.57 10.49 15.86
CA TRP A 116 11.27 9.28 15.43
C TRP A 116 10.30 8.16 15.00
N MET A 117 9.17 7.99 15.69
CA MET A 117 8.14 7.03 15.29
C MET A 117 7.48 7.40 13.96
N ALA A 118 7.23 8.69 13.71
CA ALA A 118 6.70 9.17 12.43
C ALA A 118 7.69 8.91 11.28
N LEU A 119 8.98 9.18 11.50
CA LEU A 119 10.03 8.94 10.51
C LEU A 119 10.22 7.44 10.23
N VAL A 120 10.23 6.60 11.26
CA VAL A 120 10.30 5.13 11.09
C VAL A 120 9.05 4.60 10.37
N SER A 121 7.86 5.09 10.71
CA SER A 121 6.61 4.71 10.04
C SER A 121 6.62 5.13 8.57
N PHE A 122 7.12 6.33 8.25
CA PHE A 122 7.28 6.82 6.88
C PHE A 122 8.23 5.92 6.07
N ILE A 123 9.37 5.54 6.66
CA ILE A 123 10.33 4.63 6.01
C ILE A 123 9.70 3.26 5.77
N ILE A 124 9.03 2.68 6.77
CA ILE A 124 8.38 1.37 6.66
C ILE A 124 7.31 1.39 5.55
N ILE A 125 6.46 2.42 5.53
CA ILE A 125 5.44 2.58 4.49
C ILE A 125 6.10 2.73 3.11
N GLY A 126 7.13 3.57 2.98
CA GLY A 126 7.88 3.73 1.74
C GLY A 126 8.48 2.42 1.24
N VAL A 127 9.02 1.59 2.14
CA VAL A 127 9.57 0.26 1.80
C VAL A 127 8.48 -0.72 1.38
N ILE A 128 7.36 -0.79 2.11
CA ILE A 128 6.25 -1.70 1.79
C ILE A 128 5.66 -1.35 0.41
N PHE A 129 5.31 -0.09 0.20
CA PHE A 129 4.70 0.35 -1.06
C PHE A 129 5.69 0.37 -2.21
N GLY A 130 6.96 0.68 -1.94
CA GLY A 130 8.03 0.61 -2.92
C GLY A 130 8.29 -0.81 -3.42
N ASN A 131 8.25 -1.80 -2.53
CA ASN A 131 8.34 -3.21 -2.90
C ASN A 131 7.10 -3.67 -3.65
N ALA A 132 5.90 -3.27 -3.19
CA ALA A 132 4.64 -3.62 -3.86
C ALA A 132 4.53 -3.06 -5.29
N ALA A 133 5.10 -1.88 -5.57
CA ALA A 133 5.17 -1.29 -6.90
C ALA A 133 6.36 -1.82 -7.74
N ASN A 134 7.11 -2.80 -7.22
CA ASN A 134 8.31 -3.37 -7.84
C ASN A 134 9.35 -2.30 -8.26
N PHE A 135 9.42 -1.19 -7.51
CA PHE A 135 10.27 -0.04 -7.83
C PHE A 135 11.76 -0.30 -7.57
N TRP A 136 12.06 -1.30 -6.74
CA TRP A 136 13.41 -1.70 -6.35
C TRP A 136 13.44 -3.22 -6.21
N GLN A 137 14.50 -3.87 -6.71
CA GLN A 137 14.78 -5.25 -6.35
C GLN A 137 15.33 -5.27 -4.93
N MET A 138 14.58 -5.87 -4.01
CA MET A 138 14.99 -5.99 -2.61
C MET A 138 16.34 -6.74 -2.53
N PRO A 139 17.31 -6.27 -1.73
CA PRO A 139 18.52 -7.03 -1.46
C PRO A 139 18.18 -8.42 -0.94
N VAL A 140 18.92 -9.46 -1.31
CA VAL A 140 18.65 -10.87 -0.95
C VAL A 140 18.43 -11.05 0.57
N PHE A 141 19.11 -10.25 1.39
CA PHE A 141 18.94 -10.25 2.84
C PHE A 141 17.52 -9.87 3.32
N PHE A 142 16.80 -9.04 2.58
CA PHE A 142 15.39 -8.67 2.84
C PHE A 142 14.38 -9.50 2.05
N GLY A 143 14.82 -10.49 1.27
CA GLY A 143 13.93 -11.36 0.49
C GLY A 143 12.92 -12.14 1.33
N PHE A 144 13.17 -12.29 2.64
CA PHE A 144 12.21 -12.86 3.58
C PHE A 144 10.94 -12.01 3.75
N LEU A 145 10.96 -10.72 3.39
CA LEU A 145 9.81 -9.83 3.42
C LEU A 145 8.96 -9.89 2.14
N SER A 146 9.48 -10.45 1.05
CA SER A 146 8.76 -10.62 -0.21
C SER A 146 8.03 -11.96 -0.33
N ASP A 147 8.38 -12.94 0.51
CA ASP A 147 7.71 -14.23 0.58
C ASP A 147 6.53 -14.15 1.58
N PRO A 148 5.27 -14.32 1.14
CA PRO A 148 4.10 -14.25 2.00
C PRO A 148 4.13 -15.22 3.18
N GLU A 149 4.70 -16.41 2.99
CA GLU A 149 4.77 -17.44 4.03
C GLU A 149 5.72 -17.00 5.14
N THR A 150 6.93 -16.60 4.76
CA THR A 150 7.94 -16.09 5.69
C THR A 150 7.50 -14.80 6.37
N GLN A 151 6.86 -13.88 5.63
CA GLN A 151 6.30 -12.65 6.19
C GLN A 151 5.23 -12.93 7.25
N SER A 152 4.32 -13.87 6.97
CA SER A 152 3.26 -14.25 7.93
C SER A 152 3.84 -14.85 9.21
N LEU A 153 4.86 -15.71 9.08
CA LEU A 153 5.54 -16.34 10.22
C LEU A 153 6.28 -15.31 11.08
N VAL A 154 6.97 -14.35 10.45
CA VAL A 154 7.64 -13.25 11.15
C VAL A 154 6.63 -12.38 11.89
N ILE A 155 5.51 -12.03 11.27
CA ILE A 155 4.44 -11.25 11.91
C ILE A 155 3.89 -12.01 13.13
N VAL A 156 3.60 -13.31 13.00
CA VAL A 156 3.11 -14.13 14.12
C VAL A 156 4.11 -14.13 15.27
N ILE A 157 5.40 -14.36 15.00
CA ILE A 157 6.45 -14.37 16.05
C ILE A 157 6.55 -12.99 16.71
N LEU A 158 6.52 -11.92 15.93
CA LEU A 158 6.68 -10.55 16.43
C LEU A 158 5.47 -10.15 17.29
N THR A 159 4.25 -10.41 16.81
CA THR A 159 3.01 -10.21 17.59
C THR A 159 3.03 -11.03 18.87
N PHE A 160 3.44 -12.31 18.80
CA PHE A 160 3.54 -13.17 19.98
C PHE A 160 4.58 -12.65 20.98
N GLY A 161 5.74 -12.19 20.50
CA GLY A 161 6.78 -11.58 21.32
C GLY A 161 6.33 -10.30 22.01
N VAL A 162 5.59 -9.44 21.30
CA VAL A 162 5.00 -8.22 21.87
C VAL A 162 3.96 -8.58 22.94
N VAL A 163 3.09 -9.56 22.68
CA VAL A 163 2.11 -10.04 23.65
C VAL A 163 2.80 -10.62 24.89
N LEU A 164 3.81 -11.48 24.73
CA LEU A 164 4.58 -12.06 25.83
C LEU A 164 5.28 -10.97 26.65
N TRP A 165 5.92 -10.02 25.99
CA TRP A 165 6.59 -8.90 26.65
C TRP A 165 5.61 -8.01 27.42
N TRP A 166 4.42 -7.78 26.85
CA TRP A 166 3.37 -7.02 27.51
C TRP A 166 2.84 -7.76 28.75
N ILE A 167 2.58 -9.07 28.64
CA ILE A 167 2.13 -9.92 29.75
C ILE A 167 3.19 -10.04 30.85
N THR A 168 4.47 -10.15 30.51
CA THR A 168 5.54 -10.36 31.50
C THR A 168 5.95 -9.08 32.23
N ARG A 169 5.64 -7.89 31.68
CA ARG A 169 6.00 -6.60 32.28
C ARG A 169 5.43 -6.38 33.69
N ASP A 170 4.24 -6.91 33.99
CA ASP A 170 3.58 -6.70 35.29
C ASP A 170 4.19 -7.50 36.45
N THR A 171 5.03 -8.50 36.16
CA THR A 171 5.58 -9.39 37.20
C THR A 171 6.99 -9.01 37.68
N THR A 172 7.70 -8.11 36.97
CA THR A 172 9.14 -7.88 37.19
C THR A 172 9.44 -6.69 38.11
N ALA A 173 8.53 -5.72 38.24
CA ALA A 173 8.76 -4.51 39.04
C ALA A 173 8.76 -4.73 40.57
N SER A 174 8.18 -5.82 41.10
CA SER A 174 8.03 -6.03 42.55
C SER A 174 9.06 -7.00 43.18
N LYS A 175 9.57 -8.00 42.44
CA LYS A 175 10.37 -9.10 43.04
C LYS A 175 11.89 -8.91 43.03
N ARG A 176 12.45 -8.02 42.22
CA ARG A 176 13.92 -7.87 42.10
C ARG A 176 14.53 -7.07 43.27
N GLY A 177 13.76 -6.21 43.92
CA GLY A 177 14.19 -5.44 45.08
C GLY A 177 14.24 -6.25 46.39
N SER A 178 13.30 -7.18 46.62
CA SER A 178 13.28 -7.95 47.88
C SER A 178 14.22 -9.15 47.88
N ALA A 179 14.40 -9.82 46.74
CA ALA A 179 15.31 -10.96 46.65
C ALA A 179 16.77 -10.53 46.86
N MET A 180 17.19 -9.42 46.23
CA MET A 180 18.56 -8.92 46.37
C MET A 180 18.80 -8.26 47.73
N GLY A 181 17.77 -7.62 48.32
CA GLY A 181 17.82 -7.10 49.69
C GLY A 181 17.96 -8.20 50.74
N ASN A 182 17.24 -9.31 50.58
CA ASN A 182 17.31 -10.46 51.50
C ASN A 182 18.66 -11.18 51.40
N ILE A 183 19.23 -11.29 50.19
CA ILE A 183 20.58 -11.88 49.99
C ILE A 183 21.66 -10.96 50.60
N MET A 184 21.56 -9.65 50.43
CA MET A 184 22.54 -8.70 50.97
C MET A 184 22.49 -8.61 52.51
N ASN A 185 21.29 -8.72 53.09
CA ASN A 185 21.12 -8.78 54.55
C ASN A 185 21.66 -10.09 55.13
N ALA A 186 21.38 -11.24 54.50
CA ALA A 186 21.95 -12.52 54.90
C ALA A 186 23.48 -12.55 54.76
N PHE A 187 24.04 -11.90 53.73
CA PHE A 187 25.49 -11.79 53.55
C PHE A 187 26.13 -10.92 54.64
N LYS A 188 25.50 -9.77 54.97
CA LYS A 188 25.96 -8.90 56.07
C LYS A 188 25.93 -9.59 57.44
N GLU A 189 24.94 -10.45 57.67
CA GLU A 189 24.81 -11.19 58.93
C GLU A 189 25.90 -12.28 59.05
N ILE A 190 26.30 -12.88 57.93
CA ILE A 190 27.39 -13.88 57.86
C ILE A 190 28.78 -13.22 57.92
N THR A 191 28.96 -12.04 57.33
CA THR A 191 30.26 -11.34 57.31
C THR A 191 30.43 -10.30 58.42
N GLY A 192 29.42 -10.11 59.28
CA GLY A 192 29.36 -9.04 60.29
C GLY A 192 29.36 -9.53 61.75
N GLY A 193 29.97 -10.70 62.02
CA GLY A 193 30.07 -11.27 63.36
C GLY A 193 31.50 -11.26 63.91
N LYS A 194 31.85 -10.15 64.59
CA LYS A 194 33.10 -9.79 65.28
C LYS A 194 34.30 -9.37 64.42
#